data_AF-A0A849WT15-F1
#
_entry.id   AF-A0A849WT15-F1
#
_cell.length_a   1.000
_cell.length_b   1.000
_cell.length_c   1.000
_cell.angle_alpha   90.00
_cell.angle_beta   90.00
_cell.angle_gamma   90.00
#
_symmetry.space_group_name_H-M   'P 1'
#
loop_
_entity.id
_entity.type
_entity.pdbx_description
1 polymer ?
#
loop_
_entity_poly.entity_id
_entity_poly.type
_entity_poly.pdbx_seq_one_letter_code
_entity_poly.pdbx_strand_id
1 'polypeptide(L)'
;MGRINALYVRVSTDGQQTGLESQIRALKEWCFRNQINEYEIFADEGISGAKEDRPALNRLMKMVENNEVEQVIVFSFSRFARSTSHLLKGLKIFKEKNTRFISTTESIDTNSPLGVALYTILGALAQLEREMIIERVRAGMANAKAKGKRIGRVKKRNSVLIRSLIEAKLSYREIARISKCSHGSVHAEIVAFRKEKEAEEKQKLVDFQATLKSESSASTIEALKNANVSAESIQNYQQRIEDNAKIKVNEIQGTYYETFD
;
A
#
# COMPACT_ATOMS: atom_id res chain seq x y z
N MET A 1 29.79 -19.09 -25.41
CA MET A 1 30.33 -17.72 -25.41
C MET A 1 30.82 -17.45 -23.99
N GLY A 2 32.07 -17.02 -23.81
CA GLY A 2 32.63 -16.77 -22.48
C GLY A 2 31.93 -15.58 -21.79
N ARG A 3 31.91 -15.57 -20.46
CA ARG A 3 31.45 -14.42 -19.68
C ARG A 3 32.54 -13.34 -19.72
N ILE A 4 32.15 -12.06 -19.78
CA ILE A 4 33.10 -10.94 -19.90
C ILE A 4 33.42 -10.31 -18.55
N ASN A 5 34.59 -9.69 -18.42
CA ASN A 5 34.88 -8.80 -17.30
C ASN A 5 34.45 -7.37 -17.67
N ALA A 6 33.71 -6.72 -16.78
CA ALA A 6 33.20 -5.37 -17.01
C ALA A 6 33.86 -4.38 -16.05
N LEU A 7 34.44 -3.31 -16.60
CA LEU A 7 34.89 -2.15 -15.84
C LEU A 7 33.84 -1.07 -15.96
N TYR A 8 33.33 -0.56 -14.83
CA TYR A 8 32.38 0.54 -14.86
C TYR A 8 32.96 1.82 -14.26
N VAL A 9 32.86 2.90 -15.03
CA VAL A 9 33.38 4.22 -14.70
C VAL A 9 32.32 5.30 -14.88
N ARG A 10 32.36 6.32 -14.02
CA ARG A 10 31.41 7.44 -14.05
C ARG A 10 32.10 8.74 -13.69
N VAL A 11 31.77 9.82 -14.39
CA VAL A 11 32.17 11.19 -14.02
C VAL A 11 30.99 12.16 -14.07
N SER A 12 30.94 13.07 -13.10
CA SER A 12 30.02 14.20 -13.09
C SER A 12 30.55 15.33 -13.98
N THR A 13 29.65 16.15 -14.51
CA THR A 13 29.93 17.33 -15.33
C THR A 13 30.98 18.30 -14.77
N ASP A 14 31.17 18.34 -13.45
CA ASP A 14 32.08 19.30 -12.79
C ASP A 14 33.53 18.79 -12.68
N GLY A 15 33.81 17.53 -13.05
CA GLY A 15 35.14 16.97 -13.13
C GLY A 15 35.55 16.78 -14.59
N GLN A 16 36.47 17.60 -15.09
CA GLN A 16 37.05 17.52 -16.44
C GLN A 16 37.58 16.10 -16.78
N GLN A 17 37.88 15.87 -18.06
CA GLN A 17 38.42 14.65 -18.68
C GLN A 17 39.46 13.88 -17.83
N THR A 18 40.28 14.59 -17.04
CA THR A 18 41.27 14.05 -16.09
C THR A 18 40.69 13.09 -15.05
N GLY A 19 39.46 13.31 -14.57
CA GLY A 19 38.83 12.47 -13.55
C GLY A 19 38.36 11.11 -14.08
N LEU A 20 38.04 11.02 -15.38
CA LEU A 20 37.64 9.77 -16.02
C LEU A 20 38.87 8.95 -16.39
N GLU A 21 39.85 9.59 -17.02
CA GLU A 21 41.11 8.96 -17.41
C GLU A 21 41.85 8.39 -16.20
N SER A 22 41.86 9.12 -15.07
CA SER A 22 42.46 8.62 -13.83
C SER A 22 41.77 7.37 -13.30
N GLN A 23 40.43 7.30 -13.37
CA GLN A 23 39.67 6.12 -12.95
C GLN A 23 39.94 4.93 -13.89
N ILE A 24 39.88 5.16 -15.20
CA ILE A 24 40.15 4.12 -16.20
C ILE A 24 41.57 3.59 -16.02
N ARG A 25 42.56 4.47 -15.87
CA ARG A 25 43.95 4.09 -15.64
C ARG A 25 44.10 3.23 -14.39
N ALA A 26 43.53 3.66 -13.26
CA ALA A 26 43.59 2.91 -12.01
C ALA A 26 42.96 1.52 -12.14
N LEU A 27 41.82 1.41 -12.82
CA LEU A 27 41.17 0.12 -13.07
C LEU A 27 42.00 -0.78 -14.00
N LYS A 28 42.58 -0.22 -15.07
CA LYS A 28 43.47 -0.97 -15.97
C LYS A 28 44.72 -1.48 -15.25
N GLU A 29 45.36 -0.65 -14.42
CA GLU A 29 46.49 -1.05 -13.59
C GLU A 29 46.11 -2.13 -12.57
N TRP A 30 44.90 -2.04 -11.99
CA TRP A 30 44.39 -3.08 -11.11
C TRP A 30 44.15 -4.40 -11.87
N CYS A 31 43.52 -4.36 -13.05
CA CYS A 31 43.31 -5.54 -13.90
C CYS A 31 44.64 -6.18 -14.31
N PHE A 32 45.62 -5.37 -14.72
CA PHE A 32 46.97 -5.85 -15.07
C PHE A 32 47.63 -6.59 -13.90
N ARG A 33 47.60 -6.02 -12.69
CA ARG A 33 48.15 -6.67 -11.49
C ARG A 33 47.42 -7.98 -11.11
N ASN A 34 46.14 -8.09 -11.46
CA ASN A 34 45.32 -9.28 -11.20
C ASN A 34 45.22 -10.21 -12.42
N GLN A 35 46.04 -10.02 -13.45
CA GLN A 35 46.10 -10.86 -14.65
C GLN A 35 44.77 -10.93 -15.43
N ILE A 36 43.97 -9.86 -15.38
CA ILE A 36 42.72 -9.73 -16.14
C ILE A 36 43.04 -8.97 -17.44
N ASN A 37 43.14 -9.72 -18.55
CA ASN A 37 43.54 -9.18 -19.85
C ASN A 37 42.36 -8.81 -20.76
N GLU A 38 41.24 -9.51 -20.61
CA GLU A 38 40.03 -9.29 -21.42
C GLU A 38 38.96 -8.61 -20.58
N TYR A 39 38.54 -7.42 -20.98
CA TYR A 39 37.49 -6.68 -20.33
C TYR A 39 36.84 -5.65 -21.26
N GLU A 40 35.59 -5.30 -20.98
CA GLU A 40 34.86 -4.20 -21.62
C GLU A 40 34.68 -3.04 -20.64
N ILE A 41 34.85 -1.80 -21.13
CA ILE A 41 34.66 -0.58 -20.32
C ILE A 41 33.27 -0.01 -20.59
N PHE A 42 32.51 0.18 -19.51
CA PHE A 42 31.21 0.84 -19.48
C PHE A 42 31.39 2.22 -18.85
N ALA A 43 31.27 3.28 -19.65
CA ALA A 43 31.51 4.64 -19.22
C ALA A 43 30.24 5.50 -19.31
N ASP A 44 29.87 6.13 -18.20
CA ASP A 44 28.83 7.15 -18.13
C ASP A 44 29.48 8.53 -17.95
N GLU A 45 29.57 9.30 -19.05
CA GLU A 45 30.18 10.62 -19.14
C GLU A 45 29.16 11.76 -19.02
N GLY A 46 29.54 12.88 -18.40
CA GLY A 46 28.68 14.08 -18.35
C GLY A 46 27.35 13.89 -17.62
N ILE A 47 27.22 12.82 -16.82
CA ILE A 47 26.01 12.54 -16.05
C ILE A 47 26.18 13.13 -14.65
N SER A 48 25.57 14.31 -14.45
CA SER A 48 25.47 14.92 -13.13
C SER A 48 24.78 13.97 -12.14
N GLY A 49 24.99 14.19 -10.84
CA GLY A 49 24.29 13.43 -9.80
C GLY A 49 22.75 13.50 -9.92
N ALA A 50 22.23 14.49 -10.66
CA ALA A 50 20.81 14.79 -10.82
C ALA A 50 20.13 14.18 -12.06
N LYS A 51 20.85 13.92 -13.17
CA LYS A 51 20.25 13.20 -14.32
C LYS A 51 20.07 11.73 -13.98
N GLU A 52 18.83 11.23 -14.02
CA GLU A 52 18.51 9.86 -13.61
C GLU A 52 19.19 8.80 -14.48
N ASP A 53 19.32 9.05 -15.77
CA ASP A 53 19.71 8.02 -16.73
C ASP A 53 21.23 7.76 -16.74
N ARG A 54 21.57 6.47 -16.79
CA ARG A 54 22.92 5.91 -16.79
C ARG A 54 22.97 4.80 -17.83
N PRO A 55 22.99 5.15 -19.14
CA PRO A 55 22.85 4.18 -20.22
C PRO A 55 23.93 3.10 -20.19
N ALA A 56 25.18 3.42 -19.81
CA ALA A 56 26.24 2.42 -19.73
C ALA A 56 26.02 1.46 -18.55
N LEU A 57 25.66 1.99 -17.37
CA LEU A 57 25.28 1.15 -16.23
C LEU A 57 24.06 0.27 -16.54
N ASN A 58 23.03 0.82 -17.19
CA ASN A 58 21.81 0.10 -17.56
C ASN A 58 22.13 -1.05 -18.53
N ARG A 59 22.99 -0.80 -19.52
CA ARG A 59 23.51 -1.84 -20.44
C ARG A 59 24.25 -2.94 -19.68
N LEU A 60 25.15 -2.56 -18.78
CA LEU A 60 25.89 -3.50 -17.94
C LEU A 60 24.96 -4.37 -17.09
N MET A 61 24.01 -3.76 -16.38
CA MET A 61 23.05 -4.49 -15.55
C MET A 61 22.22 -5.49 -16.37
N LYS A 62 21.83 -5.13 -17.59
CA LYS A 62 21.12 -6.04 -18.51
C LYS A 62 21.99 -7.23 -18.94
N MET A 63 23.26 -7.01 -19.24
CA MET A 63 24.20 -8.10 -19.58
C MET A 63 24.43 -9.04 -18.39
N VAL A 64 24.51 -8.48 -17.17
CA VAL A 64 24.55 -9.27 -15.92
C VAL A 64 23.28 -10.12 -15.79
N GLU A 65 22.10 -9.56 -16.02
CA GLU A 65 20.83 -10.29 -15.97
C GLU A 65 20.78 -11.45 -16.98
N ASN A 66 21.41 -11.28 -18.14
CA ASN A 66 21.55 -12.31 -19.17
C ASN A 66 22.67 -13.34 -18.88
N ASN A 67 23.36 -13.26 -17.74
CA ASN A 67 24.53 -14.10 -17.39
C ASN A 67 25.73 -13.94 -18.35
N GLU A 68 25.89 -12.78 -18.98
CA GLU A 68 26.98 -12.51 -19.93
C GLU A 68 28.24 -11.96 -19.26
N VAL A 69 28.15 -11.55 -17.98
CA VAL A 69 29.23 -10.86 -17.25
C VAL A 69 29.74 -11.75 -16.13
N GLU A 70 31.06 -11.92 -16.01
CA GLU A 70 31.75 -12.67 -14.96
C GLU A 70 32.02 -11.80 -13.73
N GLN A 71 32.59 -10.62 -13.98
CA GLN A 71 33.05 -9.69 -12.95
C GLN A 71 32.60 -8.28 -13.29
N VAL A 72 32.17 -7.53 -12.28
CA VAL A 72 31.95 -6.08 -12.36
C VAL A 72 32.97 -5.40 -11.45
N ILE A 73 33.85 -4.60 -12.04
CA ILE A 73 34.96 -3.92 -11.37
C ILE A 73 34.70 -2.42 -11.43
N VAL A 74 34.68 -1.77 -10.27
CA VAL A 74 34.43 -0.33 -10.13
C VAL A 74 35.52 0.34 -9.31
N PHE A 75 35.75 1.62 -9.57
CA PHE A 75 36.75 2.38 -8.83
C PHE A 75 36.37 2.56 -7.35
N SER A 76 35.11 2.91 -7.09
CA SER A 76 34.54 2.99 -5.73
C SER A 76 33.03 2.74 -5.74
N PHE A 77 32.44 2.49 -4.57
CA PHE A 77 30.98 2.33 -4.44
C PHE A 77 30.22 3.56 -4.93
N SER A 78 30.76 4.76 -4.73
CA SER A 78 30.14 6.03 -5.17
C SER A 78 30.05 6.18 -6.70
N ARG A 79 30.87 5.42 -7.44
CA ARG A 79 30.82 5.41 -8.90
C ARG A 79 29.69 4.51 -9.36
N PHE A 80 29.56 3.34 -8.75
CA PHE A 80 28.47 2.39 -8.97
C PHE A 80 27.10 2.90 -8.50
N ALA A 81 26.96 3.25 -7.22
CA ALA A 81 25.68 3.53 -6.59
C ALA A 81 25.57 4.98 -6.11
N ARG A 82 24.34 5.52 -6.12
CA ARG A 82 24.01 6.85 -5.56
C ARG A 82 23.57 6.80 -4.09
N SER A 83 23.21 5.62 -3.61
CA SER A 83 22.74 5.38 -2.25
C SER A 83 23.08 3.95 -1.83
N THR A 84 23.06 3.68 -0.53
CA THR A 84 23.22 2.34 0.04
C THR A 84 22.19 1.36 -0.54
N SER A 85 20.94 1.79 -0.69
CA SER A 85 19.89 0.95 -1.27
C SER A 85 20.15 0.62 -2.75
N HIS A 86 20.71 1.55 -3.53
CA HIS A 86 21.09 1.27 -4.92
C HIS A 86 22.26 0.27 -4.99
N LEU A 87 23.28 0.44 -4.14
CA LEU A 87 24.39 -0.51 -4.03
C LEU A 87 23.86 -1.92 -3.74
N LEU A 88 23.04 -2.06 -2.71
CA LEU A 88 22.48 -3.34 -2.28
C LEU A 88 21.64 -4.03 -3.34
N LYS A 89 20.81 -3.28 -4.08
CA LYS A 89 20.05 -3.83 -5.21
C LYS A 89 20.98 -4.43 -6.26
N GLY A 90 22.03 -3.69 -6.63
CA GLY A 90 23.05 -4.17 -7.56
C GLY A 90 23.76 -5.42 -7.06
N LEU A 91 24.27 -5.39 -5.82
CA LEU A 91 24.96 -6.52 -5.20
C LEU A 91 24.08 -7.78 -5.13
N LYS A 92 22.78 -7.62 -4.87
CA LYS A 92 21.83 -8.73 -4.85
C LYS A 92 21.71 -9.38 -6.23
N ILE A 93 21.56 -8.58 -7.29
CA ILE A 93 21.51 -9.07 -8.67
C ILE A 93 22.81 -9.80 -9.02
N PHE A 94 23.96 -9.23 -8.67
CA PHE A 94 25.26 -9.86 -8.92
C PHE A 94 25.38 -11.22 -8.23
N LYS A 95 24.96 -11.31 -6.96
CA LYS A 95 24.94 -12.57 -6.22
C LYS A 95 24.01 -13.61 -6.86
N GLU A 96 22.80 -13.22 -7.25
CA GLU A 96 21.84 -14.11 -7.91
C GLU A 96 22.34 -14.62 -9.27
N LYS A 97 23.12 -13.80 -9.98
CA LYS A 97 23.72 -14.12 -11.29
C LYS A 97 25.14 -14.67 -11.20
N ASN A 98 25.61 -15.05 -10.01
CA ASN A 98 26.98 -15.51 -9.77
C ASN A 98 28.06 -14.59 -10.41
N THR A 99 27.80 -13.30 -10.41
CA THR A 99 28.69 -12.25 -10.93
C THR A 99 29.47 -11.67 -9.76
N ARG A 100 30.80 -11.65 -9.87
CA ARG A 100 31.67 -11.10 -8.83
C ARG A 100 31.62 -9.58 -8.89
N PHE A 101 31.51 -8.90 -7.75
CA PHE A 101 31.58 -7.44 -7.70
C PHE A 101 32.80 -7.00 -6.89
N ILE A 102 33.58 -6.08 -7.47
CA ILE A 102 34.86 -5.64 -6.93
C ILE A 102 34.89 -4.11 -6.92
N SER A 103 35.23 -3.55 -5.77
CA SER A 103 35.51 -2.13 -5.62
C SER A 103 36.97 -1.91 -5.24
N THR A 104 37.72 -1.20 -6.09
CA THR A 104 39.18 -1.10 -5.93
C THR A 104 39.59 -0.18 -4.79
N THR A 105 38.85 0.90 -4.53
CA THR A 105 39.18 1.86 -3.45
C THR A 105 38.88 1.25 -2.08
N GLU A 106 37.72 0.64 -1.92
CA GLU A 106 37.31 0.00 -0.68
C GLU A 106 38.01 -1.35 -0.46
N SER A 107 38.75 -1.86 -1.47
CA SER A 107 39.41 -3.17 -1.47
C SER A 107 38.46 -4.32 -1.12
N ILE A 108 37.23 -4.23 -1.63
CA ILE A 108 36.16 -5.18 -1.31
C ILE A 108 35.83 -6.02 -2.53
N ASP A 109 35.82 -7.32 -2.31
CA ASP A 109 35.36 -8.34 -3.24
C ASP A 109 34.20 -9.09 -2.59
N THR A 110 33.04 -9.09 -3.25
CA THR A 110 31.83 -9.74 -2.71
C THR A 110 31.91 -11.26 -2.59
N ASN A 111 32.91 -11.90 -3.21
CA ASN A 111 33.16 -13.34 -3.05
C ASN A 111 34.15 -13.65 -1.90
N SER A 112 34.75 -12.63 -1.28
CA SER A 112 35.60 -12.81 -0.09
C SER A 112 34.75 -12.95 1.18
N PRO A 113 35.26 -13.62 2.24
CA PRO A 113 34.57 -13.68 3.54
C PRO A 113 34.19 -12.30 4.10
N LEU A 114 35.06 -11.30 3.92
CA LEU A 114 34.79 -9.91 4.30
C LEU A 114 33.66 -9.30 3.45
N GLY A 115 33.66 -9.54 2.14
CA GLY A 115 32.59 -9.05 1.26
C GLY A 115 31.24 -9.67 1.57
N VAL A 116 31.20 -10.96 1.92
CA VAL A 116 29.98 -11.64 2.37
C VAL A 116 29.47 -11.04 3.69
N ALA A 117 30.36 -10.76 4.64
CA ALA A 117 30.00 -10.10 5.90
C ALA A 117 29.47 -8.68 5.65
N LEU A 118 30.16 -7.89 4.83
CA LEU A 118 29.74 -6.54 4.46
C LEU A 118 28.37 -6.53 3.79
N TYR A 119 28.13 -7.46 2.85
CA TYR A 119 26.83 -7.61 2.20
C TYR A 119 25.71 -7.87 3.22
N THR A 120 25.98 -8.73 4.22
CA THR A 120 25.01 -9.06 5.28
C THR A 120 24.71 -7.83 6.15
N ILE A 121 25.74 -7.08 6.55
CA ILE A 121 25.60 -5.85 7.34
C ILE A 121 24.82 -4.80 6.56
N LEU A 122 25.19 -4.54 5.31
CA LEU A 122 24.47 -3.58 4.46
C LEU A 122 23.00 -4.00 4.27
N GLY A 123 22.74 -5.30 4.08
CA GLY A 123 21.39 -5.85 3.96
C GLY A 123 20.56 -5.61 5.23
N ALA A 124 21.14 -5.86 6.40
CA ALA A 124 20.50 -5.59 7.69
C ALA A 124 20.20 -4.10 7.88
N LEU A 125 21.13 -3.20 7.51
CA LEU A 125 20.93 -1.76 7.59
C LEU A 125 19.78 -1.29 6.68
N ALA A 126 19.69 -1.79 5.46
CA ALA A 126 18.58 -1.42 4.55
C ALA A 126 17.22 -1.93 5.04
N GLN A 127 17.18 -3.11 5.67
CA GLN A 127 15.96 -3.61 6.31
C GLN A 127 15.54 -2.71 7.47
N LEU A 128 16.51 -2.30 8.31
CA LEU A 128 16.27 -1.39 9.43
C LEU A 128 15.74 -0.02 8.93
N GLU A 129 16.34 0.57 7.90
CA GLU A 129 15.84 1.81 7.29
C GLU A 129 14.39 1.68 6.81
N ARG A 130 14.04 0.56 6.17
CA ARG A 130 12.69 0.29 5.70
C ARG A 130 11.70 0.19 6.88
N GLU A 131 12.08 -0.49 7.95
CA GLU A 131 11.24 -0.65 9.14
C GLU A 131 10.99 0.70 9.84
N MET A 132 12.03 1.53 9.99
CA MET A 132 11.89 2.88 10.54
C MET A 132 10.93 3.76 9.72
N ILE A 133 10.96 3.66 8.39
CA ILE A 133 10.01 4.37 7.52
C ILE A 133 8.58 3.88 7.76
N ILE A 134 8.37 2.56 7.85
CA ILE A 134 7.05 1.98 8.13
C ILE A 134 6.51 2.43 9.48
N GLU A 135 7.34 2.41 10.52
CA GLU A 135 6.97 2.89 11.86
C GLU A 135 6.56 4.35 11.84
N ARG A 136 7.34 5.21 11.18
CA ARG A 136 7.02 6.64 11.06
C ARG A 136 5.70 6.87 10.32
N VAL A 137 5.43 6.12 9.26
CA VAL A 137 4.15 6.20 8.52
C VAL A 137 2.99 5.74 9.40
N ARG A 138 3.15 4.64 10.16
CA ARG A 138 2.13 4.16 11.10
C ARG A 138 1.84 5.18 12.20
N ALA A 139 2.86 5.77 12.80
CA ALA A 139 2.73 6.82 13.80
C ALA A 139 2.01 8.05 13.23
N GLY A 140 2.36 8.47 12.01
CA GLY A 140 1.68 9.56 11.31
C GLY A 140 0.20 9.27 11.04
N MET A 141 -0.13 8.06 10.60
CA MET A 141 -1.51 7.63 10.39
C MET A 141 -2.30 7.57 11.71
N ALA A 142 -1.70 7.09 12.80
CA ALA A 142 -2.34 7.05 14.11
C ALA A 142 -2.65 8.47 14.62
N ASN A 143 -1.71 9.41 14.50
CA ASN A 143 -1.91 10.81 14.86
C ASN A 143 -2.99 11.47 14.00
N ALA A 144 -2.99 11.24 12.69
CA ALA A 144 -4.03 11.75 11.80
C ALA A 144 -5.43 11.21 12.18
N LYS A 145 -5.56 9.91 12.52
CA LYS A 145 -6.81 9.34 13.05
C LYS A 145 -7.23 10.00 14.36
N ALA A 146 -6.30 10.20 15.30
CA ALA A 146 -6.58 10.85 16.58
C ALA A 146 -7.07 12.30 16.40
N LYS A 147 -6.58 13.00 15.38
CA LYS A 147 -7.07 14.34 14.96
C LYS A 147 -8.38 14.31 14.15
N GLY A 148 -9.05 13.15 14.07
CA GLY A 148 -10.30 12.98 13.33
C GLY A 148 -10.15 13.03 11.80
N LYS A 149 -8.93 13.03 11.27
CA LYS A 149 -8.71 13.07 9.81
C LYS A 149 -9.09 11.71 9.23
N ARG A 150 -10.00 11.74 8.25
CA ARG A 150 -10.40 10.53 7.52
C ARG A 150 -9.23 10.03 6.68
N ILE A 151 -8.79 8.81 6.95
CA ILE A 151 -7.75 8.12 6.18
C ILE A 151 -8.40 7.15 5.20
N GLY A 152 -7.86 7.08 3.98
CA GLY A 152 -8.32 6.16 2.93
C GLY A 152 -9.33 6.76 1.97
N ARG A 153 -9.86 5.93 1.07
CA ARG A 153 -10.75 6.36 -0.02
C ARG A 153 -12.06 6.92 0.50
N VAL A 154 -12.44 8.11 0.02
CA VAL A 154 -13.75 8.70 0.30
C VAL A 154 -14.84 7.84 -0.34
N LYS A 155 -15.87 7.50 0.44
CA LYS A 155 -17.08 6.85 -0.08
C LYS A 155 -17.78 7.83 -1.02
N LYS A 156 -17.92 7.47 -2.30
CA LYS A 156 -18.64 8.26 -3.31
C LYS A 156 -20.10 7.84 -3.51
N ARG A 157 -20.50 6.68 -2.97
CA ARG A 157 -21.88 6.17 -3.09
C ARG A 157 -22.84 7.01 -2.25
N ASN A 158 -24.05 7.22 -2.76
CA ASN A 158 -25.11 7.92 -2.01
C ASN A 158 -25.72 6.97 -0.97
N SER A 159 -25.13 6.94 0.22
CA SER A 159 -25.58 6.10 1.33
C SER A 159 -27.04 6.36 1.73
N VAL A 160 -27.49 7.62 1.69
CA VAL A 160 -28.86 7.99 2.08
C VAL A 160 -29.87 7.34 1.14
N LEU A 161 -29.66 7.50 -0.17
CA LEU A 161 -30.52 6.89 -1.19
C LEU A 161 -30.51 5.36 -1.11
N ILE A 162 -29.34 4.74 -0.93
CA ILE A 162 -29.26 3.28 -0.84
C ILE A 162 -30.04 2.76 0.38
N ARG A 163 -29.91 3.43 1.54
CA ARG A 163 -30.61 3.04 2.77
C ARG A 163 -32.12 3.17 2.66
N SER A 164 -32.62 4.27 2.10
CA SER A 164 -34.08 4.44 1.90
C SER A 164 -34.67 3.36 0.99
N LEU A 165 -33.96 2.97 -0.07
CA LEU A 165 -34.41 1.91 -0.98
C LEU A 165 -34.37 0.52 -0.33
N ILE A 166 -33.44 0.27 0.60
CA ILE A 166 -33.42 -0.96 1.42
C ILE A 166 -34.65 -1.03 2.31
N GLU A 167 -35.02 0.08 2.97
CA GLU A 167 -36.19 0.14 3.85
C GLU A 167 -37.50 0.00 3.07
N ALA A 168 -37.55 0.51 1.84
CA ALA A 168 -38.63 0.27 0.89
C ALA A 168 -38.66 -1.18 0.34
N LYS A 169 -37.76 -2.08 0.80
CA LYS A 169 -37.68 -3.50 0.44
C LYS A 169 -37.49 -3.78 -1.06
N LEU A 170 -36.85 -2.88 -1.80
CA LEU A 170 -36.51 -3.11 -3.21
C LEU A 170 -35.48 -4.24 -3.35
N SER A 171 -35.48 -4.90 -4.51
CA SER A 171 -34.49 -5.92 -4.81
C SER A 171 -33.10 -5.30 -4.98
N TYR A 172 -32.09 -6.09 -4.65
CA TYR A 172 -30.69 -5.71 -4.76
C TYR A 172 -30.29 -5.19 -6.16
N ARG A 173 -30.91 -5.72 -7.23
CA ARG A 173 -30.64 -5.27 -8.61
C ARG A 173 -31.25 -3.90 -8.89
N GLU A 174 -32.44 -3.64 -8.37
CA GLU A 174 -33.13 -2.36 -8.51
C GLU A 174 -32.37 -1.26 -7.77
N ILE A 175 -31.91 -1.54 -6.55
CA ILE A 175 -31.11 -0.60 -5.77
C ILE A 175 -29.84 -0.19 -6.52
N ALA A 176 -29.11 -1.16 -7.09
CA ALA A 176 -27.88 -0.88 -7.86
C ALA A 176 -28.15 0.01 -9.08
N ARG A 177 -29.23 -0.27 -9.82
CA ARG A 177 -29.66 0.51 -10.98
C ARG A 177 -30.06 1.93 -10.60
N ILE A 178 -30.89 2.11 -9.58
CA ILE A 178 -31.40 3.42 -9.14
C ILE A 178 -30.28 4.27 -8.52
N SER A 179 -29.42 3.66 -7.71
CA SER A 179 -28.32 4.37 -7.04
C SER A 179 -27.08 4.60 -7.93
N LYS A 180 -27.13 4.17 -9.20
CA LYS A 180 -26.02 4.26 -10.18
C LYS A 180 -24.69 3.78 -9.61
N CYS A 181 -24.70 2.67 -8.85
CA CYS A 181 -23.48 2.12 -8.27
C CYS A 181 -23.36 0.61 -8.46
N SER A 182 -22.13 0.08 -8.33
CA SER A 182 -21.88 -1.36 -8.52
C SER A 182 -22.61 -2.18 -7.45
N HIS A 183 -22.98 -3.42 -7.80
CA HIS A 183 -23.52 -4.38 -6.84
C HIS A 183 -22.66 -4.43 -5.56
N GLY A 184 -21.33 -4.56 -5.67
CA GLY A 184 -20.44 -4.56 -4.50
C GLY A 184 -20.55 -3.30 -3.62
N SER A 185 -20.85 -2.13 -4.20
CA SER A 185 -21.07 -0.90 -3.43
C SER A 185 -22.38 -0.92 -2.66
N VAL A 186 -23.44 -1.47 -3.26
CA VAL A 186 -24.74 -1.70 -2.61
C VAL A 186 -24.60 -2.71 -1.47
N HIS A 187 -23.96 -3.85 -1.72
CA HIS A 187 -23.74 -4.87 -0.69
C HIS A 187 -22.97 -4.32 0.50
N ALA A 188 -21.88 -3.59 0.25
CA ALA A 188 -21.08 -2.98 1.31
C ALA A 188 -21.86 -1.92 2.11
N GLU A 189 -22.91 -1.32 1.54
CA GLU A 189 -23.80 -0.43 2.28
C GLU A 189 -24.88 -1.20 3.06
N ILE A 190 -25.45 -2.27 2.51
CA ILE A 190 -26.39 -3.15 3.21
C ILE A 190 -25.75 -3.73 4.47
N VAL A 191 -24.52 -4.25 4.36
CA VAL A 191 -23.77 -4.80 5.50
C VAL A 191 -23.52 -3.74 6.56
N ALA A 192 -23.12 -2.53 6.16
CA ALA A 192 -22.91 -1.42 7.08
C ALA A 192 -24.21 -1.01 7.78
N PHE A 193 -25.32 -0.93 7.03
CA PHE A 193 -26.62 -0.51 7.53
C PHE A 193 -27.22 -1.52 8.53
N ARG A 194 -27.11 -2.83 8.25
CA ARG A 194 -27.55 -3.88 9.20
C ARG A 194 -26.76 -3.81 10.50
N LYS A 195 -25.44 -3.67 10.41
CA LYS A 195 -24.57 -3.56 11.60
C LYS A 195 -24.90 -2.32 12.44
N GLU A 196 -25.25 -1.20 11.80
CA GLU A 196 -25.70 0.01 12.49
C GLU A 196 -27.05 -0.22 13.20
N LYS A 197 -28.05 -0.81 12.52
CA LYS A 197 -29.34 -1.14 13.16
C LYS A 197 -29.19 -2.12 14.34
N GLU A 198 -28.38 -3.17 14.19
CA GLU A 198 -28.11 -4.12 15.28
C GLU A 198 -27.45 -3.44 16.49
N ALA A 199 -26.57 -2.46 16.26
CA ALA A 199 -25.95 -1.69 17.33
C ALA A 199 -26.96 -0.75 18.02
N GLU A 200 -27.83 -0.08 17.24
CA GLU A 200 -28.91 0.76 17.77
C GLU A 200 -29.91 -0.05 18.60
N GLU A 201 -30.31 -1.23 18.13
CA GLU A 201 -31.22 -2.13 18.87
C GLU A 201 -30.59 -2.59 20.19
N LYS A 202 -29.31 -2.99 20.18
CA LYS A 202 -28.57 -3.34 21.41
C LYS A 202 -28.51 -2.17 22.37
N GLN A 203 -28.26 -0.95 21.88
CA GLN A 203 -28.21 0.24 22.72
C GLN A 203 -29.58 0.53 23.36
N LYS A 204 -30.66 0.47 22.56
CA LYS A 204 -32.04 0.64 23.06
C LYS A 204 -32.38 -0.38 24.15
N LEU A 205 -31.93 -1.63 24.02
CA LEU A 205 -32.13 -2.66 25.03
C LEU A 205 -31.39 -2.34 26.34
N VAL A 206 -30.15 -1.85 26.25
CA VAL A 206 -29.36 -1.42 27.41
C VAL A 206 -30.01 -0.23 28.11
N ASP A 207 -30.43 0.77 27.34
CA ASP A 207 -31.09 1.98 27.86
C ASP A 207 -32.42 1.61 28.53
N PHE A 208 -33.21 0.73 27.91
CA PHE A 208 -34.47 0.21 28.47
C PHE A 208 -34.27 -0.61 29.76
N GLN A 209 -33.21 -1.43 29.82
CA GLN A 209 -32.87 -2.15 31.06
C GLN A 209 -32.42 -1.20 32.19
N ALA A 210 -31.78 -0.07 31.84
CA ALA A 210 -31.39 0.94 32.82
C ALA A 210 -32.61 1.70 33.35
N THR A 211 -33.57 2.08 32.50
CA THR A 211 -34.82 2.74 32.92
C THR A 211 -35.66 1.83 33.82
N LEU A 212 -35.80 0.55 33.48
CA LEU A 212 -36.53 -0.44 34.30
C LEU A 212 -35.92 -0.61 35.71
N LYS A 213 -34.60 -0.52 35.86
CA LYS A 213 -33.92 -0.59 37.16
C LYS A 213 -34.10 0.68 37.99
N SER A 214 -34.35 1.82 37.35
CA SER A 214 -34.58 3.10 38.04
C SER A 214 -36.03 3.31 38.49
N GLU A 215 -37.00 2.70 37.79
CA GLU A 215 -38.44 2.82 38.05
C GLU A 215 -39.01 1.69 38.93
N SER A 216 -38.16 0.77 39.42
CA SER A 216 -38.56 -0.38 40.22
C SER A 216 -38.91 -0.01 41.67
N SER A 217 -39.99 0.75 41.84
CA SER A 217 -40.88 0.56 42.98
C SER A 217 -41.68 -0.71 42.71
N ALA A 218 -41.85 -1.58 43.71
CA ALA A 218 -42.45 -2.91 43.55
C ALA A 218 -43.82 -2.96 42.83
N SER A 219 -44.54 -1.83 42.75
CA SER A 219 -45.82 -1.66 42.05
C SER A 219 -45.74 -1.84 40.52
N THR A 220 -44.62 -1.50 39.87
CA THR A 220 -44.50 -1.54 38.40
C THR A 220 -44.38 -2.98 37.87
N ILE A 221 -43.74 -3.86 38.65
CA ILE A 221 -43.55 -5.28 38.31
C ILE A 221 -44.90 -6.03 38.35
N GLU A 222 -45.81 -5.61 39.24
CA GLU A 222 -47.14 -6.21 39.39
C GLU A 222 -48.11 -5.72 38.29
N ALA A 223 -47.98 -4.46 37.86
CA ALA A 223 -48.70 -3.92 36.71
C ALA A 223 -48.26 -4.56 35.37
N LEU A 224 -46.97 -4.84 35.20
CA LEU A 224 -46.42 -5.49 33.99
C LEU A 224 -46.88 -6.95 33.83
N LYS A 225 -47.15 -7.67 34.91
CA LYS A 225 -47.75 -9.02 34.85
C LYS A 225 -49.20 -9.00 34.38
N ASN A 226 -49.95 -7.96 34.76
CA ASN A 226 -51.36 -7.80 34.40
C ASN A 226 -51.56 -7.14 33.02
N ALA A 227 -50.58 -6.37 32.54
CA ALA A 227 -50.61 -5.69 31.25
C ALA A 227 -50.00 -6.51 30.10
N ASN A 228 -49.87 -7.83 30.23
CA ASN A 228 -49.56 -8.71 29.10
C ASN A 228 -50.78 -8.74 28.15
N VAL A 229 -50.89 -7.67 27.37
CA VAL A 229 -51.83 -7.43 26.28
C VAL A 229 -51.93 -8.69 25.44
N SER A 230 -53.16 -9.19 25.25
CA SER A 230 -53.40 -10.44 24.51
C SER A 230 -52.75 -10.36 23.13
N ALA A 231 -52.19 -11.48 22.68
CA ALA A 231 -51.47 -11.60 21.40
C ALA A 231 -52.25 -11.00 20.20
N GLU A 232 -53.58 -10.97 20.29
CA GLU A 232 -54.53 -10.41 19.32
C GLU A 232 -54.38 -8.89 19.11
N SER A 233 -54.07 -8.13 20.16
CA SER A 233 -53.95 -6.67 20.05
C SER A 233 -52.61 -6.26 19.42
N ILE A 234 -51.55 -7.04 19.65
CA ILE A 234 -50.24 -6.87 19.01
C ILE A 234 -50.38 -7.13 17.51
N GLN A 235 -51.12 -8.18 17.13
CA GLN A 235 -51.36 -8.54 15.75
C GLN A 235 -52.17 -7.47 15.00
N ASN A 236 -53.20 -6.92 15.64
CA ASN A 236 -53.99 -5.81 15.08
C ASN A 236 -53.19 -4.52 14.89
N TYR A 237 -52.23 -4.22 15.78
CA TYR A 237 -51.38 -3.04 15.64
C TYR A 237 -50.35 -3.20 14.52
N GLN A 238 -49.78 -4.39 14.36
CA GLN A 238 -48.87 -4.71 13.26
C GLN A 238 -49.54 -4.58 11.89
N GLN A 239 -50.77 -5.10 11.75
CA GLN A 239 -51.54 -5.00 10.51
C GLN A 239 -51.77 -3.53 10.09
N ARG A 240 -52.11 -2.66 11.05
CA ARG A 240 -52.33 -1.22 10.82
C ARG A 240 -51.08 -0.46 10.37
N ILE A 241 -49.90 -0.88 10.81
CA ILE A 241 -48.64 -0.26 10.37
C ILE A 241 -48.34 -0.60 8.91
N GLU A 242 -48.57 -1.86 8.50
CA GLU A 242 -48.31 -2.29 7.12
C GLU A 242 -49.24 -1.62 6.11
N ASP A 243 -50.51 -1.43 6.46
CA ASP A 243 -51.47 -0.77 5.58
C ASP A 243 -51.17 0.72 5.39
N ASN A 244 -50.78 1.42 6.47
CA ASN A 244 -50.35 2.82 6.39
C ASN A 244 -49.07 3.01 5.58
N ALA A 245 -48.15 2.04 5.60
CA ALA A 245 -46.93 2.08 4.79
C ALA A 245 -47.23 1.97 3.29
N LYS A 246 -48.19 1.11 2.89
CA LYS A 246 -48.60 0.96 1.48
C LYS A 246 -49.24 2.24 0.93
N ILE A 247 -50.05 2.93 1.74
CA ILE A 247 -50.71 4.18 1.34
C ILE A 247 -49.67 5.27 1.03
N LYS A 248 -48.67 5.46 1.91
CA LYS A 248 -47.59 6.45 1.70
C LYS A 248 -46.72 6.16 0.47
N VAL A 249 -46.48 4.89 0.14
CA VAL A 249 -45.70 4.52 -1.05
C VAL A 249 -46.45 4.91 -2.33
N ASN A 250 -47.76 4.71 -2.38
CA ASN A 250 -48.58 5.10 -3.52
C ASN A 250 -48.68 6.63 -3.67
N GLU A 251 -48.70 7.39 -2.58
CA GLU A 251 -48.66 8.86 -2.61
C GLU A 251 -47.35 9.39 -3.22
N ILE A 252 -46.21 8.76 -2.87
CA ILE A 252 -44.87 9.14 -3.37
C ILE A 252 -44.69 8.75 -4.84
N GLN A 253 -45.25 7.63 -5.30
CA GLN A 253 -45.20 7.23 -6.71
C GLN A 253 -46.03 8.13 -7.65
N GLY A 254 -47.00 8.87 -7.11
CA GLY A 254 -47.85 9.80 -7.88
C GLY A 254 -47.28 11.22 -8.05
N THR A 255 -46.17 11.55 -7.39
CA THR A 255 -45.62 12.91 -7.41
C THR A 255 -44.15 12.92 -7.85
N TYR A 256 -43.90 13.57 -9.00
CA TYR A 256 -42.60 13.96 -9.57
C TYR A 256 -41.84 12.94 -10.42
N TYR A 257 -42.18 12.98 -11.71
CA TYR A 257 -41.18 13.07 -12.78
C TYR A 257 -40.59 14.48 -12.81
N GLU A 258 -39.26 14.59 -12.83
CA GLU A 258 -38.47 15.45 -13.73
C GLU A 258 -36.98 15.27 -13.37
N THR A 259 -36.24 14.57 -14.23
CA THR A 259 -34.79 14.42 -14.12
C THR A 259 -34.12 15.50 -14.95
N PHE A 260 -33.27 16.32 -14.31
CA PHE A 260 -32.31 17.14 -15.03
C PHE A 260 -31.08 16.31 -15.40
N ASP A 261 -30.70 16.40 -16.68
CA ASP A 261 -29.57 15.70 -17.34
C ASP A 261 -28.19 15.97 -16.70
#